data_AF-A0A951V860-F1
#
_entry.id   AF-A0A951V860-F1
#
_cell.length_a   1.000
_cell.length_b   1.000
_cell.length_c   1.000
_cell.angle_alpha   90.00
_cell.angle_beta   90.00
_cell.angle_gamma   90.00
#
_symmetry.space_group_name_H-M   'P 1'
#
loop_
_entity.id
_entity.type
_entity.pdbx_description
1 polymer ?
#
loop_
_entity_poly.entity_id
_entity_poly.type
_entity_poly.pdbx_seq_one_letter_code
_entity_poly.pdbx_strand_id
1 'polypeptide(L)'
;MKCDKCGYESSLNKNKWGLIICEICDIFSPKDQDSFRDYMLEKIDGSTLETFRKNYVSNSEKQKKTMLKKATHGRLMSRAPFGYKIEKGNLIPSENQKEVEEIFEEFLNEDISLRRLSEKRNLSVNGLKKILKNFTYIGKVKFNNQIYQGNHKPLISAILFNRVQDKLERMKIK
;
A
#
# COMPACT_ATOMS: atom_id res chain seq x y z
N MET A 1 -10.39 -29.93 -18.10
CA MET A 1 -9.16 -30.66 -18.47
C MET A 1 -8.52 -31.20 -17.20
N LYS A 2 -8.04 -32.44 -17.18
CA LYS A 2 -7.46 -33.07 -15.97
C LYS A 2 -5.95 -32.91 -15.96
N CYS A 3 -5.36 -32.53 -14.82
CA CYS A 3 -3.91 -32.41 -14.67
C CYS A 3 -3.27 -33.79 -14.68
N ASP A 4 -2.29 -34.01 -15.55
CA ASP A 4 -1.61 -35.30 -15.72
C ASP A 4 -0.73 -35.66 -14.52
N LYS A 5 -0.25 -34.68 -13.73
CA LYS A 5 0.56 -34.95 -12.53
C LYS A 5 -0.26 -35.26 -11.29
N CYS A 6 -1.27 -34.44 -11.02
CA CYS A 6 -2.02 -34.50 -9.75
C CYS A 6 -3.51 -34.83 -9.88
N GLY A 7 -4.01 -35.06 -11.09
CA GLY A 7 -5.40 -35.42 -11.33
C GLY A 7 -6.41 -34.28 -11.11
N TYR A 8 -5.97 -33.07 -10.79
CA TYR A 8 -6.85 -31.92 -10.56
C TYR A 8 -7.58 -31.49 -11.83
N GLU A 9 -8.90 -31.34 -11.74
CA GLU A 9 -9.75 -30.94 -12.86
C GLU A 9 -10.04 -29.46 -12.82
N SER A 10 -9.70 -28.77 -13.92
CA SER A 10 -10.04 -27.36 -14.10
C SER A 10 -10.09 -27.02 -15.60
N SER A 11 -10.86 -25.99 -15.95
CA SER A 11 -10.85 -25.39 -17.28
C SER A 11 -9.61 -24.50 -17.51
N LEU A 12 -8.92 -24.10 -16.44
CA LEU A 12 -7.72 -23.24 -16.48
C LEU A 12 -6.41 -24.02 -16.60
N ASN A 13 -6.46 -25.35 -16.63
CA ASN A 13 -5.26 -26.18 -16.79
C ASN A 13 -4.64 -25.92 -18.17
N LYS A 14 -3.31 -25.83 -18.21
CA LYS A 14 -2.55 -25.42 -19.38
C LYS A 14 -1.85 -26.61 -20.01
N ASN A 15 -1.54 -26.51 -21.30
CA ASN A 15 -0.67 -27.48 -21.96
C ASN A 15 0.79 -27.03 -21.84
N LYS A 16 1.66 -27.92 -21.37
CA LYS A 16 3.11 -27.73 -21.33
C LYS A 16 3.78 -28.98 -21.92
N TRP A 17 4.47 -28.79 -23.05
CA TRP A 17 5.12 -29.87 -23.82
C TRP A 17 4.22 -31.07 -24.11
N GLY A 18 2.95 -30.84 -24.44
CA GLY A 18 1.99 -31.89 -24.79
C GLY A 18 1.25 -32.49 -23.59
N LEU A 19 1.62 -32.13 -22.36
CA LEU A 19 0.95 -32.60 -21.13
C LEU A 19 0.09 -31.50 -20.52
N ILE A 20 -1.03 -31.88 -19.94
CA ILE A 20 -1.95 -30.99 -19.22
C ILE A 20 -1.46 -30.86 -17.79
N ILE A 21 -1.17 -29.63 -17.37
CA ILE A 21 -0.69 -29.32 -16.03
C ILE A 21 -1.56 -28.22 -15.40
N CYS A 22 -1.87 -28.37 -14.11
CA CYS A 22 -2.55 -27.32 -13.36
C CYS A 22 -1.56 -26.24 -12.92
N GLU A 23 -2.08 -25.05 -12.61
CA GLU A 23 -1.29 -23.90 -12.19
C GLU A 23 -0.29 -24.24 -11.08
N ILE A 24 -0.74 -24.91 -10.01
CA ILE A 24 0.11 -25.34 -8.88
C ILE A 24 1.28 -26.20 -9.34
N CYS A 25 1.03 -27.24 -10.13
CA CYS A 25 2.09 -28.12 -10.60
C CYS A 25 3.04 -27.41 -11.56
N ASP A 26 2.56 -26.46 -12.38
CA ASP A 26 3.40 -25.71 -13.30
C ASP A 26 4.44 -24.83 -12.58
N ILE A 27 4.07 -24.19 -11.46
CA ILE A 27 4.98 -23.33 -10.68
C ILE A 27 6.20 -24.07 -10.16
N PHE A 28 5.99 -25.31 -9.68
CA PHE A 28 7.07 -26.14 -9.14
C PHE A 28 7.73 -26.99 -10.22
N SER A 29 7.25 -26.93 -11.46
CA SER A 29 7.81 -27.73 -12.54
C SER A 29 9.11 -27.13 -13.08
N PRO A 30 10.11 -27.97 -13.40
CA PRO A 30 11.35 -27.51 -14.02
C PRO A 30 11.14 -26.74 -15.33
N LYS A 31 12.15 -25.93 -15.69
CA LYS A 31 12.14 -25.13 -16.93
C LYS A 31 12.68 -25.88 -18.14
N ASP A 32 13.48 -26.91 -17.90
CA ASP A 32 14.02 -27.81 -18.92
C ASP A 32 13.06 -28.99 -19.15
N GLN A 33 13.05 -29.49 -20.39
CA GLN A 33 12.07 -30.48 -20.83
C GLN A 33 12.33 -31.87 -20.25
N ASP A 34 13.60 -32.23 -20.03
CA ASP A 34 13.96 -33.56 -19.53
C ASP A 34 13.63 -33.72 -18.05
N SER A 35 14.05 -32.79 -17.18
CA SER A 35 13.67 -32.82 -15.75
C SER A 35 12.17 -32.62 -15.56
N PHE A 36 11.48 -31.95 -16.48
CA PHE A 36 10.03 -31.86 -16.45
C PHE A 36 9.35 -33.21 -16.68
N ARG A 37 9.86 -34.03 -17.59
CA ARG A 37 9.32 -35.37 -17.80
C ARG A 37 9.49 -36.22 -16.54
N ASP A 38 10.66 -36.15 -15.91
CA ASP A 38 10.92 -36.84 -14.64
C ASP A 38 9.97 -36.33 -13.53
N TYR A 39 9.82 -35.01 -13.42
CA TYR A 39 8.84 -34.39 -12.53
C TYR A 39 7.41 -34.89 -12.80
N MET A 40 7.01 -35.10 -14.06
CA MET A 40 5.66 -35.58 -14.39
C MET A 40 5.44 -37.07 -14.11
N LEU A 41 6.51 -37.87 -14.01
CA LEU A 41 6.47 -39.28 -13.60
C LEU A 41 6.18 -39.41 -12.10
N GLU A 42 6.69 -38.50 -11.28
CA GLU A 42 6.39 -38.42 -9.85
C GLU A 42 4.94 -37.96 -9.61
N LYS A 43 3.99 -38.89 -9.63
CA LYS A 43 2.56 -38.59 -9.38
C LYS A 43 2.33 -38.18 -7.94
N ILE A 44 1.44 -37.22 -7.74
CA ILE A 44 1.04 -36.72 -6.43
C ILE A 44 -0.48 -36.74 -6.36
N ASP A 45 -1.06 -37.15 -5.24
CA ASP A 45 -2.51 -37.03 -5.10
C ASP A 45 -2.92 -35.56 -5.00
N GLY A 46 -3.78 -35.13 -5.92
CA GLY A 46 -4.31 -33.77 -5.98
C GLY A 46 -5.01 -33.34 -4.69
N SER A 47 -5.56 -34.26 -3.89
CA SER A 47 -6.22 -33.93 -2.62
C SER A 47 -5.26 -33.24 -1.63
N THR A 48 -3.99 -33.67 -1.59
CA THR A 48 -2.94 -33.13 -0.71
C THR A 48 -2.57 -31.68 -1.06
N LEU A 49 -2.83 -31.28 -2.30
CA LEU A 49 -2.53 -29.94 -2.81
C LEU A 49 -3.68 -28.95 -2.64
N GLU A 50 -4.80 -29.35 -2.04
CA GLU A 50 -5.99 -28.50 -1.94
C GLU A 50 -5.76 -27.26 -1.08
N THR A 51 -5.01 -27.41 0.02
CA THR A 51 -4.59 -26.28 0.86
C THR A 51 -3.73 -25.28 0.09
N PHE A 52 -2.85 -25.77 -0.78
CA PHE A 52 -2.07 -24.91 -1.66
C PHE A 52 -2.98 -24.20 -2.65
N ARG A 53 -3.89 -24.89 -3.34
CA ARG A 53 -4.84 -24.24 -4.28
C ARG A 53 -5.66 -23.11 -3.64
N LYS A 54 -6.19 -23.33 -2.43
CA LYS A 54 -6.99 -22.32 -1.71
C LYS A 54 -6.19 -21.08 -1.32
N ASN A 55 -4.92 -21.25 -0.96
CA ASN A 55 -4.06 -20.20 -0.41
C ASN A 55 -3.00 -19.67 -1.39
N TYR A 56 -2.84 -20.30 -2.56
CA TYR A 56 -1.80 -19.99 -3.53
C TYR A 56 -1.99 -18.63 -4.19
N VAL A 57 -3.25 -18.20 -4.42
CA VAL A 57 -3.54 -16.79 -4.70
C VAL A 57 -3.00 -16.02 -3.51
N SER A 58 -1.82 -15.44 -3.72
CA SER A 58 -0.93 -15.11 -2.62
C SER A 58 -1.69 -14.27 -1.61
N ASN A 59 -1.60 -14.61 -0.33
CA ASN A 59 -2.19 -13.80 0.72
C ASN A 59 -1.77 -12.33 0.57
N SER A 60 -0.59 -12.06 0.02
CA SER A 60 -0.11 -10.74 -0.33
C SER A 60 -0.92 -10.04 -1.43
N GLU A 61 -1.33 -10.71 -2.51
CA GLU A 61 -2.23 -10.13 -3.53
C GLU A 61 -3.64 -9.87 -3.00
N LYS A 62 -4.21 -10.82 -2.25
CA LYS A 62 -5.51 -10.64 -1.58
C LYS A 62 -5.47 -9.46 -0.60
N GLN A 63 -4.41 -9.37 0.20
CA GLN A 63 -4.18 -8.25 1.13
C GLN A 63 -3.99 -6.93 0.38
N LYS A 64 -3.17 -6.88 -0.68
CA LYS A 64 -2.99 -5.68 -1.52
C LYS A 64 -4.32 -5.23 -2.11
N LYS A 65 -5.12 -6.14 -2.66
CA LYS A 65 -6.45 -5.83 -3.21
C LYS A 65 -7.41 -5.30 -2.15
N THR A 66 -7.33 -5.85 -0.93
CA THR A 66 -8.14 -5.39 0.22
C THR A 66 -7.72 -4.01 0.69
N MET A 67 -6.41 -3.76 0.83
CA MET A 67 -5.89 -2.45 1.19
C MET A 67 -6.18 -1.40 0.12
N LEU A 68 -6.06 -1.77 -1.15
CA LEU A 68 -6.43 -0.93 -2.29
C LEU A 68 -7.91 -0.56 -2.22
N LYS A 69 -8.81 -1.53 -2.01
CA LYS A 69 -10.24 -1.25 -1.79
C LYS A 69 -10.46 -0.29 -0.62
N LYS A 70 -9.76 -0.45 0.51
CA LYS A 70 -9.93 0.49 1.63
C LYS A 70 -9.44 1.91 1.28
N ALA A 71 -8.32 2.02 0.57
CA ALA A 71 -7.79 3.31 0.12
C ALA A 71 -8.71 4.00 -0.90
N THR A 72 -9.32 3.26 -1.84
CA THR A 72 -10.30 3.82 -2.79
C THR A 72 -11.55 4.33 -2.10
N HIS A 73 -11.94 3.74 -0.97
CA HIS A 73 -13.02 4.22 -0.12
C HIS A 73 -12.57 5.32 0.86
N GLY A 74 -11.37 5.90 0.68
CA GLY A 74 -10.89 7.02 1.46
C GLY A 74 -10.51 6.69 2.91
N ARG A 75 -10.35 5.40 3.25
CA ARG A 75 -9.93 4.97 4.60
C ARG A 75 -8.41 5.00 4.74
N LEU A 76 -7.92 5.49 5.87
CA LEU A 76 -6.50 5.51 6.19
C LEU A 76 -5.97 4.10 6.52
N MET A 77 -4.80 3.75 5.98
CA MET A 77 -4.13 2.45 6.18
C MET A 77 -3.10 2.43 7.30
N SER A 78 -2.69 3.59 7.78
CA SER A 78 -1.68 3.75 8.83
C SER A 78 -2.30 4.28 10.13
N ARG A 79 -1.45 4.49 11.14
CA ARG A 79 -1.77 5.28 12.34
C ARG A 79 -2.27 6.67 11.94
N ALA A 80 -3.15 7.23 12.76
CA ALA A 80 -3.67 8.59 12.60
C ALA A 80 -2.51 9.61 12.46
N PRO A 81 -2.57 10.52 11.47
CA PRO A 81 -1.62 11.62 11.38
C PRO A 81 -1.78 12.57 12.57
N PHE A 82 -0.73 13.33 12.85
CA PHE A 82 -0.76 14.39 13.84
C PHE A 82 -1.91 15.38 13.54
N GLY A 83 -2.65 15.81 14.56
CA GLY A 83 -3.86 16.63 14.39
C GLY A 83 -5.16 15.86 14.08
N TYR A 84 -5.10 14.53 13.96
CA TYR A 84 -6.27 13.67 13.81
C TYR A 84 -6.29 12.55 14.87
N LYS A 85 -7.51 12.08 15.18
CA LYS A 85 -7.79 10.84 15.92
C LYS A 85 -8.62 9.90 15.07
N ILE A 86 -8.52 8.60 15.34
CA ILE A 86 -9.37 7.58 14.69
C ILE A 86 -10.50 7.25 15.65
N GLU A 87 -11.74 7.51 15.21
CA GLU A 87 -12.95 7.07 15.90
C GLU A 87 -13.81 6.26 14.94
N LYS A 88 -14.21 5.06 15.35
CA LYS A 88 -15.02 4.12 14.53
C LYS A 88 -14.45 3.88 13.12
N GLY A 89 -13.13 3.97 12.97
CA GLY A 89 -12.42 3.78 11.70
C GLY A 89 -12.36 5.01 10.77
N ASN A 90 -12.87 6.16 11.22
CA ASN A 90 -12.82 7.43 10.48
C ASN A 90 -11.83 8.40 11.14
N LEU A 91 -11.17 9.23 10.32
CA LEU A 91 -10.31 10.30 10.81
C LEU A 91 -11.18 11.51 11.21
N ILE A 92 -11.05 11.91 12.47
CA ILE A 92 -11.72 13.08 13.04
C ILE A 92 -10.62 14.03 13.54
N PRO A 93 -10.76 15.36 13.35
CA PRO A 93 -9.81 16.31 13.91
C PRO A 93 -9.64 16.14 15.43
N SER A 94 -8.39 16.23 15.91
CA SER A 94 -8.07 16.20 17.34
C SER A 94 -7.87 17.61 17.91
N GLU A 95 -7.57 17.72 19.21
CA GLU A 95 -7.32 19.00 19.88
C GLU A 95 -6.15 19.76 19.22
N ASN A 96 -5.10 19.06 18.82
CA ASN A 96 -3.92 19.62 18.15
C ASN A 96 -4.15 19.95 16.66
N GLN A 97 -5.40 19.96 16.17
CA GLN A 97 -5.68 20.30 14.77
C GLN A 97 -5.17 21.69 14.38
N LYS A 98 -5.25 22.67 15.31
CA LYS A 98 -4.81 24.05 15.07
C LYS A 98 -3.29 24.13 14.91
N GLU A 99 -2.58 23.32 15.68
CA GLU A 99 -1.11 23.23 15.61
C GLU A 99 -0.63 22.82 14.22
N VAL A 100 -1.40 21.98 13.51
CA VAL A 100 -1.08 21.63 12.11
C VAL A 100 -1.15 22.86 11.22
N GLU A 101 -2.22 23.64 11.31
CA GLU A 101 -2.38 24.85 10.49
C GLU A 101 -1.26 25.85 10.76
N GLU A 102 -0.95 26.11 12.03
CA GLU A 102 0.15 26.98 12.44
C GLU A 102 1.51 26.50 11.92
N ILE A 103 1.79 25.18 11.94
CA ILE A 103 3.04 24.63 11.41
C ILE A 103 3.18 24.95 9.91
N PHE A 104 2.10 24.83 9.14
CA PHE A 104 2.13 25.12 7.70
C PHE A 104 2.27 26.61 7.41
N GLU A 105 1.59 27.47 8.18
CA GLU A 105 1.67 28.92 8.04
C GLU A 105 3.04 29.46 8.45
N GLU A 106 3.57 29.06 9.60
CA GLU A 106 4.91 29.44 10.06
C GLU A 106 5.98 28.99 9.06
N PHE A 107 5.89 27.74 8.58
CA PHE A 107 6.83 27.25 7.59
C PHE A 107 6.77 28.06 6.29
N LEU A 108 5.61 28.60 5.91
CA LEU A 108 5.48 29.40 4.69
C LEU A 108 5.98 30.84 4.91
N ASN A 109 5.54 31.48 5.98
CA ASN A 109 5.72 32.92 6.24
C ASN A 109 7.10 33.27 6.80
N GLU A 110 7.69 32.41 7.62
CA GLU A 110 9.00 32.67 8.22
C GLU A 110 10.13 32.10 7.32
N ASP A 111 11.27 32.80 7.28
CA ASP A 111 12.52 32.24 6.73
C ASP A 111 13.20 31.35 7.78
N ILE A 112 12.47 30.33 8.22
CA ILE A 112 12.89 29.39 9.26
C ILE A 112 13.35 28.08 8.64
N SER A 113 14.51 27.58 9.09
CA SER A 113 14.96 26.24 8.72
C SER A 113 14.07 25.16 9.34
N LEU A 114 13.92 24.01 8.68
CA LEU A 114 13.19 22.86 9.23
C LEU A 114 13.68 22.45 10.62
N ARG A 115 14.99 22.60 10.88
CA ARG A 115 15.58 22.27 12.18
C ARG A 115 15.02 23.17 13.28
N ARG A 116 15.07 24.48 13.08
CA ARG A 116 14.55 25.46 14.04
C ARG A 116 13.06 25.29 14.27
N LEU A 117 12.28 25.07 13.20
CA LEU A 117 10.84 24.82 13.33
C LEU A 117 10.56 23.52 14.09
N SER A 118 11.36 22.47 13.85
CA SER A 118 11.22 21.20 14.56
C SER A 118 11.54 21.33 16.06
N GLU A 119 12.57 22.10 16.41
CA GLU A 119 12.94 22.39 17.80
C GLU A 119 11.83 23.21 18.50
N LYS A 120 11.30 24.25 17.84
CA LYS A 120 10.20 25.09 18.36
C LYS A 120 8.93 24.28 18.65
N ARG A 121 8.62 23.30 17.79
CA ARG A 121 7.41 22.47 17.89
C ARG A 121 7.65 21.15 18.64
N ASN A 122 8.82 20.94 19.24
CA ASN A 122 9.20 19.69 19.90
C ASN A 122 8.99 18.44 19.03
N LEU A 123 9.22 18.58 17.72
CA LEU A 123 9.11 17.51 16.73
C LEU A 123 10.51 17.13 16.25
N SER A 124 10.68 15.88 15.81
CA SER A 124 11.86 15.53 15.04
C SER A 124 11.80 16.15 13.63
N VAL A 125 12.95 16.49 13.05
CA VAL A 125 13.03 17.01 11.66
C VAL A 125 12.33 16.08 10.68
N ASN A 126 12.51 14.75 10.82
CA ASN A 126 11.82 13.77 9.99
C ASN A 126 10.31 13.72 10.23
N GLY A 127 9.86 13.90 11.48
CA GLY A 127 8.44 14.01 11.83
C GLY A 127 7.80 15.23 11.16
N LEU A 128 8.46 16.38 11.27
CA LEU A 128 8.02 17.62 10.63
C LEU A 128 7.96 17.48 9.10
N LYS A 129 8.98 16.92 8.46
CA LYS A 129 8.95 16.62 7.01
C LYS A 129 7.76 15.73 6.62
N LYS A 130 7.46 14.70 7.43
CA LYS A 130 6.31 13.83 7.19
C LYS A 130 4.99 14.59 7.31
N ILE A 131 4.87 15.50 8.26
CA ILE A 131 3.68 16.35 8.42
C ILE A 131 3.51 17.24 7.19
N LEU A 132 4.54 18.00 6.82
CA LEU A 132 4.47 18.97 5.72
C LEU A 132 4.17 18.31 4.36
N LYS A 133 4.55 17.04 4.14
CA LYS A 133 4.31 16.29 2.89
C LYS A 133 3.03 15.44 2.89
N ASN A 134 2.26 15.41 3.98
CA ASN A 134 1.12 14.50 4.10
C ASN A 134 -0.16 15.05 3.48
N PHE A 135 -0.59 14.42 2.39
CA PHE A 135 -1.85 14.72 1.68
C PHE A 135 -3.12 14.56 2.53
N THR A 136 -3.04 13.89 3.68
CA THR A 136 -4.18 13.74 4.60
C THR A 136 -4.70 15.08 5.08
N TYR A 137 -3.84 16.09 5.23
CA TYR A 137 -4.25 17.42 5.68
C TYR A 137 -5.14 18.18 4.70
N ILE A 138 -5.10 17.80 3.41
CA ILE A 138 -5.98 18.33 2.36
C ILE A 138 -7.12 17.36 2.00
N GLY A 139 -7.45 16.41 2.88
CA GLY A 139 -8.58 15.50 2.67
C GLY A 139 -8.28 14.36 1.70
N LYS A 140 -7.02 14.01 1.46
CA LYS A 140 -6.61 12.94 0.53
C LYS A 140 -5.79 11.85 1.21
N VAL A 141 -5.84 10.62 0.73
CA VAL A 141 -5.07 9.50 1.30
C VAL A 141 -4.09 8.97 0.26
N LYS A 142 -2.81 8.89 0.62
CA LYS A 142 -1.77 8.30 -0.24
C LYS A 142 -1.62 6.81 0.06
N PHE A 143 -1.77 5.96 -0.96
CA PHE A 143 -1.54 4.53 -0.86
C PHE A 143 -0.92 4.00 -2.15
N ASN A 144 0.12 3.17 -2.04
CA ASN A 144 0.81 2.57 -3.19
C ASN A 144 1.19 3.58 -4.30
N ASN A 145 1.79 4.71 -3.91
CA ASN A 145 2.14 5.85 -4.78
C ASN A 145 0.98 6.53 -5.52
N GLN A 146 -0.26 6.17 -5.23
CA GLN A 146 -1.45 6.82 -5.74
C GLN A 146 -2.15 7.63 -4.65
N ILE A 147 -2.86 8.68 -5.06
CA ILE A 147 -3.57 9.58 -4.16
C ILE A 147 -5.06 9.39 -4.40
N TYR A 148 -5.79 9.10 -3.32
CA TYR A 148 -7.23 8.86 -3.33
C TYR A 148 -7.93 9.96 -2.54
N GLN A 149 -9.20 10.20 -2.86
CA GLN A 149 -10.02 11.10 -2.08
C GLN A 149 -10.33 10.47 -0.72
N GLY A 150 -10.06 11.20 0.36
CA GLY A 150 -10.41 10.82 1.72
C GLY A 150 -11.82 11.26 2.07
N ASN A 151 -12.43 10.58 3.05
CA ASN A 151 -13.76 10.92 3.55
C ASN A 151 -13.73 11.83 4.79
N HIS A 152 -12.55 12.29 5.20
CA HIS A 152 -12.33 13.08 6.40
C HIS A 152 -12.22 14.57 6.10
N LYS A 153 -12.49 15.39 7.12
CA LYS A 153 -12.40 16.85 7.01
C LYS A 153 -10.93 17.28 6.81
N PRO A 154 -10.59 18.06 5.77
CA PRO A 154 -9.26 18.66 5.64
C PRO A 154 -9.00 19.65 6.79
N LEU A 155 -7.76 19.68 7.30
CA LEU A 155 -7.34 20.69 8.30
C LEU A 155 -6.80 21.96 7.64
N ILE A 156 -6.26 21.86 6.43
CA ILE A 156 -5.68 22.99 5.70
C ILE A 156 -6.23 23.07 4.29
N SER A 157 -6.14 24.25 3.69
CA SER A 157 -6.50 24.43 2.29
C SER A 157 -5.49 23.78 1.34
N ALA A 158 -5.96 23.31 0.19
CA ALA A 158 -5.07 22.81 -0.87
C ALA A 158 -4.08 23.88 -1.36
N ILE A 159 -4.47 25.15 -1.31
CA ILE A 159 -3.63 26.30 -1.69
C ILE A 159 -2.44 26.43 -0.73
N LEU A 160 -2.68 26.41 0.58
CA LEU A 160 -1.62 26.49 1.60
C LEU A 160 -0.66 25.30 1.47
N PHE A 161 -1.20 24.09 1.32
CA PHE A 161 -0.40 22.88 1.15
C PHE A 161 0.52 22.95 -0.09
N ASN A 162 -0.02 23.37 -1.24
CA ASN A 162 0.73 23.46 -2.47
C ASN A 162 1.87 24.49 -2.38
N ARG A 163 1.61 25.67 -1.80
CA ARG A 163 2.66 26.68 -1.55
C ARG A 163 3.80 26.14 -0.68
N VAL A 164 3.46 25.34 0.33
CA VAL A 164 4.45 24.65 1.17
C VAL A 164 5.24 23.61 0.37
N GLN A 165 4.60 22.84 -0.52
CA GLN A 165 5.31 21.90 -1.38
C GLN A 165 6.30 22.62 -2.31
N ASP A 166 5.90 23.75 -2.92
CA ASP A 166 6.77 24.56 -3.78
C ASP A 166 8.00 25.06 -3.01
N LYS A 167 7.80 25.52 -1.76
CA LYS A 167 8.92 25.94 -0.89
C LYS A 167 9.85 24.76 -0.57
N LEU A 168 9.31 23.59 -0.22
CA LEU A 168 10.11 22.38 0.04
C LEU A 168 10.92 21.94 -1.18
N GLU A 169 10.34 22.03 -2.37
CA GLU A 169 11.01 21.69 -3.64
C GLU A 169 12.17 22.63 -3.94
N ARG A 170 11.96 23.95 -3.80
CA ARG A 170 13.04 24.96 -3.97
C ARG A 170 14.21 24.73 -3.03
N MET A 171 13.94 24.31 -1.80
CA MET A 171 14.97 23.98 -0.81
C MET A 171 15.66 22.62 -1.07
N LYS A 172 15.28 21.89 -2.14
CA LYS A 172 15.80 20.55 -2.51
C LYS A 172 15.69 19.51 -1.39
N ILE A 173 14.65 19.63 -0.56
CA ILE A 173 14.47 18.76 0.60
C ILE A 173 13.82 17.45 0.13
N LYS A 174 14.67 16.47 -0.18
CA LYS A 174 14.25 15.07 -0.38
C LYS A 174 13.59 14.50 0.89
#